data_AF-A0AAE3C6P2-F1
#
_entry.id   AF-A0AAE3C6P2-F1
#
_cell.length_a   1.000
_cell.length_b   1.000
_cell.length_c   1.000
_cell.angle_alpha   90.00
_cell.angle_beta   90.00
_cell.angle_gamma   90.00
#
_symmetry.space_group_name_H-M   'P 1'
#
loop_
_entity.id
_entity.type
_entity.pdbx_description
1 polymer ?
#
loop_
_entity_poly.entity_id
_entity_poly.type
_entity_poly.pdbx_seq_one_letter_code
_entity_poly.pdbx_strand_id
1 'polypeptide(L)'
;MTGLAYYAGCTAAYRLQNIARSTVKILKKLGVDFKIIGGDEICCGSILFNTGLMDEGVKLAEKNKKQFADLGIETLITECAGCAKTFRKVYPEHLDFQIRTLHFTEFLDGIIK
;
A
#
# COMPACT_ATOMS: atom_id res chain seq x y z
N MET A 1 -6.11 16.18 -0.42
CA MET A 1 -5.53 15.25 0.57
C MET A 1 -4.03 15.22 0.29
N THR A 2 -3.22 15.93 1.07
CA THR A 2 -1.75 15.84 0.93
C THR A 2 -1.29 14.46 1.39
N GLY A 3 -0.30 13.86 0.74
CA GLY A 3 0.32 12.60 1.20
C GLY A 3 -0.42 11.29 0.88
N LEU A 4 -1.40 11.28 -0.03
CA LEU A 4 -2.05 10.05 -0.51
C LEU A 4 -1.18 9.36 -1.57
N ALA A 5 -0.97 8.05 -1.44
CA ALA A 5 -0.30 7.23 -2.44
C ALA A 5 -1.06 5.94 -2.76
N TYR A 6 -1.07 5.60 -4.05
CA TYR A 6 -1.54 4.31 -4.54
C TYR A 6 -0.38 3.30 -4.55
N TYR A 7 -0.59 2.20 -3.82
CA TYR A 7 0.31 1.05 -3.73
C TYR A 7 -0.28 -0.11 -4.52
N ALA A 8 0.35 -0.43 -5.66
CA ALA A 8 -0.15 -1.44 -6.59
C ALA A 8 0.14 -2.87 -6.08
N GLY A 9 1.25 -3.04 -5.36
CA GLY A 9 1.75 -4.33 -4.96
C GLY A 9 2.17 -5.21 -6.14
N CYS A 10 2.73 -6.37 -5.81
CA CYS A 10 3.30 -7.27 -6.81
C CYS A 10 2.28 -7.85 -7.80
N THR A 11 1.07 -8.17 -7.34
CA THR A 11 0.09 -8.86 -8.20
C THR A 11 -0.45 -7.93 -9.27
N ALA A 12 -0.88 -6.72 -8.90
CA ALA A 12 -1.41 -5.76 -9.87
C ALA A 12 -0.30 -5.17 -10.73
N ALA A 13 0.92 -4.99 -10.22
CA ALA A 13 2.04 -4.49 -11.02
C ALA A 13 2.54 -5.50 -12.09
N TYR A 14 2.64 -6.79 -11.74
CA TYR A 14 3.31 -7.77 -12.61
C TYR A 14 2.39 -8.80 -13.28
N ARG A 15 1.24 -9.14 -12.69
CA ARG A 15 0.40 -10.26 -13.17
C ARG A 15 -0.95 -9.80 -13.71
N LEU A 16 -1.59 -8.85 -13.03
CA LEU A 16 -2.94 -8.38 -13.34
C LEU A 16 -2.93 -6.85 -13.53
N GLN A 17 -2.14 -6.38 -14.50
CA GLN A 17 -1.94 -4.95 -14.79
C GLN A 17 -3.21 -4.17 -15.10
N ASN A 18 -4.24 -4.85 -15.59
CA ASN A 18 -5.55 -4.25 -15.81
C ASN A 18 -6.17 -3.72 -14.50
N ILE A 19 -5.89 -4.35 -13.36
CA ILE A 19 -6.36 -3.91 -12.05
C ILE A 19 -5.76 -2.55 -11.72
N ALA A 20 -4.42 -2.44 -11.69
CA ALA A 20 -3.75 -1.17 -11.37
C ALA A 20 -4.14 -0.04 -12.35
N ARG A 21 -4.23 -0.35 -13.65
CA ARG A 21 -4.67 0.62 -14.66
C ARG A 21 -6.11 1.08 -14.42
N SER A 22 -7.01 0.18 -14.03
CA SER A 22 -8.40 0.52 -13.72
C SER A 22 -8.52 1.33 -12.43
N THR A 23 -7.79 0.97 -11.37
CA THR A 23 -7.72 1.73 -10.11
C THR A 23 -7.29 3.17 -10.38
N VAL A 24 -6.19 3.36 -11.13
CA VAL A 24 -5.70 4.70 -11.52
C VAL A 24 -6.72 5.46 -12.36
N LYS A 25 -7.40 4.81 -13.31
CA LYS A 25 -8.45 5.46 -14.12
C LYS A 25 -9.61 5.95 -13.25
N ILE A 26 -10.05 5.16 -12.28
CA ILE A 26 -11.12 5.53 -11.34
C ILE A 26 -10.68 6.73 -10.50
N LEU A 27 -9.49 6.67 -9.88
CA LEU A 27 -8.95 7.76 -9.06
C LEU A 27 -8.86 9.08 -9.85
N LYS A 28 -8.34 9.02 -11.09
CA LYS A 28 -8.30 10.17 -11.99
C LYS A 28 -9.69 10.71 -12.33
N LYS A 29 -10.66 9.82 -12.60
CA LYS A 29 -12.04 10.21 -12.91
C LYS A 29 -12.73 10.90 -11.74
N LEU A 30 -12.40 10.49 -10.51
CA LEU A 30 -12.87 11.09 -9.27
C LEU A 30 -12.14 12.39 -8.91
N GLY A 31 -11.14 12.82 -9.68
CA GLY A 31 -10.35 14.02 -9.41
C GLY A 31 -9.50 13.92 -8.14
N VAL A 32 -9.18 12.69 -7.70
CA VAL A 32 -8.33 12.45 -6.53
C VAL A 32 -6.88 12.73 -6.92
N ASP A 33 -6.20 13.55 -6.13
CA ASP A 33 -4.75 13.74 -6.22
C ASP A 33 -4.03 12.66 -5.41
N PHE A 34 -3.10 11.94 -6.06
CA PHE A 34 -2.38 10.83 -5.45
C PHE A 34 -1.00 10.62 -6.10
N LYS A 35 -0.07 10.09 -5.32
CA LYS A 35 1.26 9.66 -5.77
C LYS A 35 1.25 8.18 -6.16
N ILE A 36 2.21 7.80 -7.00
CA ILE A 36 2.57 6.39 -7.26
C ILE A 36 4.04 6.21 -6.93
N ILE A 37 4.41 5.10 -6.27
CA ILE A 37 5.81 4.79 -5.94
C ILE A 37 6.54 4.28 -7.19
N GLY A 38 5.83 3.58 -8.07
CA GLY A 38 6.36 3.16 -9.37
C GLY A 38 7.35 2.00 -9.26
N GLY A 39 8.43 2.05 -10.05
CA GLY A 39 9.40 0.95 -10.14
C GLY A 39 10.17 0.66 -8.85
N ASP A 40 10.21 1.63 -7.92
CA ASP A 40 10.90 1.50 -6.64
C ASP A 40 10.00 0.90 -5.55
N GLU A 41 8.76 0.51 -5.86
CA GLU A 41 7.83 -0.04 -4.87
C GLU A 41 8.38 -1.32 -4.23
N ILE A 42 8.61 -1.28 -2.92
CA ILE A 42 9.08 -2.43 -2.15
C ILE A 42 7.88 -3.32 -1.79
N CYS A 43 8.05 -4.64 -1.89
CA CYS A 43 7.02 -5.62 -1.53
C CYS A 43 6.52 -5.42 -0.09
N CYS A 44 5.23 -5.65 0.14
CA CYS A 44 4.62 -5.54 1.48
C CYS A 44 5.11 -6.62 2.46
N GLY A 45 5.68 -7.73 1.96
CA GLY A 45 6.21 -8.81 2.80
C GLY A 45 5.16 -9.76 3.37
N SER A 46 3.90 -9.67 2.93
CA SER A 46 2.81 -10.53 3.44
C SER A 46 3.16 -12.03 3.45
N ILE A 47 3.87 -12.50 2.42
CA ILE A 47 4.32 -13.90 2.33
C ILE A 47 5.36 -14.22 3.41
N LEU A 48 6.35 -13.35 3.63
CA LEU A 48 7.40 -13.58 4.64
C LEU A 48 6.79 -13.80 6.03
N PHE A 49 5.88 -12.92 6.43
CA PHE A 49 5.16 -13.04 7.71
C PHE A 49 4.30 -14.31 7.76
N ASN A 50 3.55 -14.61 6.70
CA ASN A 50 2.67 -15.78 6.68
C ASN A 50 3.44 -17.11 6.67
N THR A 51 4.70 -17.14 6.21
CA THR A 51 5.55 -18.34 6.21
C THR A 51 6.50 -18.42 7.41
N GLY A 52 6.41 -17.49 8.37
CA GLY A 52 7.24 -17.48 9.58
C GLY A 52 8.66 -16.93 9.40
N LEU A 53 8.98 -16.31 8.25
CA LEU A 53 10.24 -15.61 8.01
C LEU A 53 10.18 -14.20 8.62
N MET A 54 10.09 -14.16 9.95
CA MET A 54 9.78 -12.95 10.70
C MET A 54 10.90 -11.91 10.60
N ASP A 55 12.16 -12.33 10.72
CA ASP A 55 13.32 -11.41 10.69
C ASP A 55 13.45 -10.72 9.32
N GLU A 56 13.25 -11.46 8.23
CA GLU A 56 13.21 -10.92 6.87
C GLU A 56 12.00 -10.01 6.68
N GLY A 57 10.84 -10.40 7.22
CA GLY A 57 9.62 -9.59 7.22
C GLY A 57 9.83 -8.23 7.89
N VAL A 58 10.41 -8.20 9.08
CA VAL A 58 10.69 -6.97 9.83
C VAL A 58 11.73 -6.10 9.10
N LYS A 59 12.81 -6.70 8.58
CA LYS A 59 13.80 -5.97 7.77
C LYS A 59 13.17 -5.31 6.53
N LEU A 60 12.22 -5.99 5.88
CA LEU A 60 11.48 -5.42 4.74
C LEU A 60 10.52 -4.31 5.18
N ALA A 61 9.85 -4.49 6.33
CA ALA A 61 8.94 -3.50 6.88
C ALA A 61 9.65 -2.18 7.24
N GLU A 62 10.86 -2.24 7.81
CA GLU A 62 11.69 -1.06 8.07
C GLU A 62 12.06 -0.31 6.78
N LYS A 63 12.36 -1.03 5.69
CA LYS A 63 12.62 -0.41 4.38
C LYS A 63 11.39 0.30 3.83
N ASN A 64 10.22 -0.34 3.92
CA ASN A 64 8.95 0.29 3.54
C ASN A 64 8.65 1.54 4.38
N LYS A 65 8.80 1.46 5.72
CA LYS A 65 8.64 2.60 6.63
C LYS A 65 9.52 3.77 6.20
N LYS A 66 10.80 3.51 5.95
CA LYS A 66 11.73 4.53 5.48
C LYS A 66 11.31 5.13 4.14
N GLN A 67 10.99 4.30 3.14
CA GLN A 67 10.56 4.78 1.83
C GLN A 67 9.31 5.65 1.91
N PHE A 68 8.32 5.26 2.71
CA PHE A 68 7.09 6.02 2.87
C PHE A 68 7.33 7.36 3.56
N ALA A 69 8.20 7.40 4.57
CA ALA A 69 8.60 8.64 5.23
C ALA A 69 9.36 9.58 4.26
N ASP A 70 10.34 9.06 3.52
CA ASP A 70 11.14 9.84 2.55
C ASP A 70 10.25 10.45 1.43
N LEU A 71 9.19 9.75 1.03
CA LEU A 71 8.23 10.21 0.02
C LEU A 71 7.11 11.11 0.58
N GLY A 72 7.07 11.33 1.90
CA GLY A 72 5.99 12.06 2.57
C GLY A 72 4.63 11.42 2.32
N ILE A 73 4.55 10.10 2.44
CA ILE A 73 3.30 9.33 2.33
C ILE A 73 2.69 9.26 3.72
N GLU A 74 1.43 9.66 3.84
CA GLU A 74 0.64 9.63 5.07
C GLU A 74 -0.49 8.60 4.98
N THR A 75 -1.05 8.44 3.78
CA THR A 75 -2.14 7.49 3.50
C THR A 75 -1.79 6.62 2.31
N LEU A 76 -1.94 5.30 2.47
CA LEU A 76 -1.82 4.31 1.40
C LEU A 76 -3.19 3.77 1.02
N ILE A 77 -3.45 3.67 -0.28
CA ILE A 77 -4.57 2.92 -0.84
C ILE A 77 -4.04 1.75 -1.67
N THR A 78 -4.67 0.60 -1.53
CA THR A 78 -4.33 -0.61 -2.29
C THR A 78 -5.57 -1.47 -2.50
N GLU A 79 -5.69 -2.15 -3.63
CA GLU A 79 -6.74 -3.16 -3.83
C GLU A 79 -6.36 -4.55 -3.30
N CYS A 80 -5.15 -4.72 -2.78
CA CYS A 80 -4.71 -6.01 -2.25
C CYS A 80 -5.04 -6.10 -0.76
N ALA A 81 -6.03 -6.91 -0.40
CA ALA A 81 -6.38 -7.17 1.00
C ALA A 81 -5.18 -7.70 1.83
N GLY A 82 -4.29 -8.47 1.20
CA GLY A 82 -3.04 -8.92 1.82
C GLY A 82 -2.11 -7.76 2.18
N CYS A 83 -1.86 -6.85 1.22
CA CYS A 83 -1.05 -5.65 1.48
C CYS A 83 -1.71 -4.77 2.55
N ALA A 84 -3.01 -4.53 2.45
CA ALA A 84 -3.76 -3.73 3.41
C ALA A 84 -3.67 -4.30 4.84
N LYS A 85 -3.88 -5.61 5.02
CA LYS A 85 -3.71 -6.28 6.31
C LYS A 85 -2.29 -6.15 6.82
N THR A 86 -1.30 -6.38 5.96
CA THR A 86 0.11 -6.38 6.36
C THR A 86 0.54 -5.00 6.87
N PHE A 87 0.25 -3.92 6.13
CA PHE A 87 0.59 -2.57 6.59
C PHE A 87 -0.24 -2.12 7.80
N ARG A 88 -1.53 -2.46 7.85
CA ARG A 88 -2.45 -1.96 8.90
C ARG A 88 -2.35 -2.72 10.22
N LYS A 89 -2.02 -4.01 10.20
CA LYS A 89 -2.06 -4.88 11.38
C LYS A 89 -0.71 -5.51 11.69
N VAL A 90 -0.05 -6.09 10.68
CA VAL A 90 1.20 -6.85 10.92
C VAL A 90 2.38 -5.93 11.20
N TYR A 91 2.55 -4.84 10.44
CA TYR A 91 3.67 -3.92 10.67
C TYR A 91 3.63 -3.30 12.08
N PRO A 92 2.48 -2.77 12.58
CA PRO A 92 2.40 -2.24 13.94
C PRO A 92 2.70 -3.24 15.07
N GLU A 93 2.60 -4.54 14.83
CA GLU A 93 2.96 -5.57 15.81
C GLU A 93 4.48 -5.73 15.98
N HIS A 94 5.28 -5.21 15.04
CA HIS A 94 6.74 -5.40 15.01
C HIS A 94 7.57 -4.12 15.00
N LEU A 95 6.99 -2.99 14.59
CA LEU A 95 7.67 -1.70 14.53
C LEU A 95 6.67 -0.54 14.67
N ASP A 96 7.16 0.63 15.08
CA ASP A 96 6.34 1.85 15.11
C ASP A 96 6.00 2.29 13.68
N PHE A 97 4.81 1.92 13.22
CA PHE A 97 4.35 2.16 11.85
C PHE A 97 2.95 2.74 11.88
N GLN A 98 2.81 3.99 11.42
CA GLN A 98 1.58 4.78 11.57
C GLN A 98 0.99 5.25 10.22
N ILE A 99 1.35 4.60 9.12
CA ILE A 99 0.79 4.94 7.81
C ILE A 99 -0.66 4.47 7.73
N ARG A 100 -1.59 5.41 7.52
CA ARG A 100 -3.01 5.09 7.35
C ARG A 100 -3.19 4.28 6.08
N THR A 101 -3.52 3.00 6.21
CA THR A 101 -3.70 2.12 5.05
C THR A 101 -5.17 1.76 4.89
N LEU A 102 -5.70 1.98 3.69
CA LEU A 102 -7.08 1.66 3.30
C LEU A 102 -7.06 0.64 2.15
N HIS A 103 -7.96 -0.33 2.23
CA HIS A 103 -8.34 -1.07 1.04
C HIS A 103 -9.09 -0.14 0.07
N PHE A 104 -8.94 -0.35 -1.24
CA PHE A 104 -9.53 0.54 -2.25
C PHE A 104 -11.05 0.70 -2.08
N THR A 105 -11.75 -0.36 -1.69
CA THR A 105 -13.20 -0.27 -1.41
C THR A 105 -13.52 0.58 -0.18
N GLU A 106 -12.73 0.50 0.90
CA GLU A 106 -12.89 1.38 2.08
C GLU A 106 -12.64 2.84 1.70
N PHE A 107 -11.66 3.09 0.83
CA PHE A 107 -11.41 4.43 0.29
C PHE A 107 -12.60 4.94 -0.53
N LEU A 108 -13.15 4.12 -1.44
CA LEU A 108 -14.31 4.50 -2.25
C LEU A 108 -15.55 4.77 -1.39
N ASP A 109 -15.84 3.92 -0.41
CA ASP A 109 -16.96 4.11 0.53
C ASP A 109 -16.86 5.45 1.27
N GLY A 110 -15.65 5.88 1.62
CA GLY A 110 -15.41 7.16 2.27
C GLY A 110 -15.60 8.40 1.39
N ILE A 111 -15.65 8.26 0.06
CA ILE A 111 -15.70 9.41 -0.87
C ILE A 111 -16.93 9.41 -1.79
N ILE A 112 -17.53 8.25 -2.05
CA ILE A 112 -18.75 8.14 -2.86
C ILE A 112 -19.95 8.30 -1.92
N LYS A 113 -20.76 9.32 -2.17
CA LYS A 113 -22.05 9.56 -1.50
C LYS A 113 -23.20 9.32 -2.47
#